data_AF-A0A2N2G229-F1
#
_entry.id   AF-A0A2N2G229-F1
#
_cell.length_a   1.000
_cell.length_b   1.000
_cell.length_c   1.000
_cell.angle_alpha   90.00
_cell.angle_beta   90.00
_cell.angle_gamma   90.00
#
_symmetry.space_group_name_H-M   'P 1'
#
loop_
_entity.id
_entity.type
_entity.pdbx_description
1 polymer ?
#
loop_
_entity_poly.entity_id
_entity_poly.type
_entity_poly.pdbx_seq_one_letter_code
_entity_poly.pdbx_strand_id
1 'polypeptide(L)'
;MVKHMATFQNYISKESLSGIILFCATLLAVLVANSSWGDAYYHLWHMPLGIALGDSTITMDLTHWIDDGLMSIFFLMVGLEIKRELVCGELSSVQKASFPVVAAMGGMLIPALIYVGFNTDNPLGFGIPMATDIAFALGILMLLGKRVNPAIKLFLVALAVVDDLGAVLVVAVVYTNEINSIYFLHAGLTYAIL
;
A
#
# COMPACT_ATOMS: atom_id res chain seq x y z
N MET A 1 -15.68 -1.65 33.55
CA MET A 1 -15.66 -2.57 32.39
C MET A 1 -16.35 -2.03 31.13
N VAL A 2 -17.06 -0.87 31.15
CA VAL A 2 -17.83 -0.35 29.99
C VAL A 2 -17.07 0.69 29.15
N LYS A 3 -15.93 1.22 29.63
CA LYS A 3 -15.24 2.35 28.98
C LYS A 3 -14.39 1.98 27.76
N HIS A 4 -14.00 0.71 27.59
CA HIS A 4 -13.17 0.27 26.45
C HIS A 4 -13.98 0.07 25.15
N MET A 5 -15.28 -0.22 25.22
CA MET A 5 -16.12 -0.40 24.03
C MET A 5 -16.37 0.92 23.27
N ALA A 6 -16.46 2.05 23.96
CA ALA A 6 -16.70 3.35 23.35
C ALA A 6 -15.51 3.83 22.50
N THR A 7 -14.28 3.53 22.91
CA THR A 7 -13.08 3.88 22.15
C THR A 7 -12.98 3.08 20.86
N PHE A 8 -13.36 1.79 20.91
CA PHE A 8 -13.37 0.91 19.75
C PHE A 8 -14.45 1.31 18.73
N GLN A 9 -15.65 1.69 19.19
CA GLN A 9 -16.69 2.23 18.32
C GLN A 9 -16.29 3.55 17.65
N ASN A 10 -15.56 4.43 18.35
CA ASN A 10 -15.07 5.69 17.79
C ASN A 10 -13.89 5.54 16.81
N TYR A 11 -13.13 4.45 16.91
CA TYR A 11 -12.09 4.11 15.92
C TYR A 11 -12.71 3.45 14.68
N ILE A 12 -13.66 2.54 14.88
CA ILE A 12 -14.39 1.88 13.80
C ILE A 12 -15.22 2.90 12.98
N SER A 13 -15.87 3.89 13.59
CA SER A 13 -16.56 4.92 12.81
C SER A 13 -15.62 5.80 11.96
N LYS A 14 -14.33 5.88 12.32
CA LYS A 14 -13.32 6.61 11.54
C LYS A 14 -12.79 5.83 10.34
N GLU A 15 -12.63 4.51 10.45
CA GLU A 15 -12.17 3.68 9.32
C GLU A 15 -13.22 3.59 8.18
N SER A 16 -14.52 3.65 8.48
CA SER A 16 -15.53 3.75 7.40
C SER A 16 -15.46 5.08 6.64
N LEU A 17 -15.03 6.15 7.32
CA LEU A 17 -14.95 7.48 6.74
C LEU A 17 -13.76 7.61 5.78
N SER A 18 -12.63 6.95 6.06
CA SER A 18 -11.49 6.91 5.14
C SER A 18 -11.84 6.18 3.84
N GLY A 19 -12.52 5.03 3.92
CA GLY A 19 -12.97 4.29 2.74
C GLY A 19 -13.92 5.09 1.84
N ILE A 20 -14.87 5.84 2.44
CA ILE A 20 -15.78 6.72 1.69
C ILE A 20 -15.00 7.87 1.03
N ILE A 21 -14.07 8.50 1.74
CA ILE A 21 -13.25 9.59 1.18
C ILE A 21 -12.41 9.08 0.00
N LEU A 22 -11.78 7.91 0.15
CA LEU A 22 -10.98 7.29 -0.92
C LEU A 22 -11.84 7.00 -2.16
N PHE A 23 -13.03 6.44 -1.97
CA PHE A 23 -13.97 6.19 -3.06
C PHE A 23 -14.40 7.50 -3.76
N CYS A 24 -14.75 8.53 -2.98
CA CYS A 24 -15.11 9.83 -3.53
C CYS A 24 -13.94 10.48 -4.29
N ALA A 25 -12.72 10.40 -3.76
CA ALA A 25 -11.51 10.92 -4.41
C ALA A 25 -11.26 10.20 -5.74
N THR A 26 -11.40 8.86 -5.76
CA THR A 26 -11.27 8.05 -6.98
C THR A 26 -12.32 8.44 -8.02
N LEU A 27 -13.59 8.59 -7.60
CA LEU A 27 -14.66 9.00 -8.49
C LEU A 27 -14.42 10.40 -9.07
N LEU A 28 -13.98 11.35 -8.24
CA LEU A 28 -13.63 12.69 -8.69
C LEU A 28 -12.45 12.66 -9.68
N ALA A 29 -11.41 11.87 -9.41
CA ALA A 29 -10.28 11.72 -10.31
C ALA A 29 -10.72 11.18 -11.69
N VAL A 30 -11.54 10.13 -11.71
CA VAL A 30 -12.10 9.58 -12.96
C VAL A 30 -12.96 10.60 -13.69
N LEU A 31 -13.83 11.33 -12.99
CA LEU A 31 -14.69 12.36 -13.60
C LEU A 31 -13.87 13.50 -14.20
N VAL A 32 -12.86 14.01 -13.48
CA VAL A 32 -11.99 15.08 -13.98
C VAL A 32 -11.17 14.61 -15.17
N ALA A 33 -10.57 13.42 -15.10
CA ALA A 33 -9.77 12.85 -16.18
C ALA A 33 -10.55 12.64 -17.49
N ASN A 34 -11.86 12.34 -17.40
CA ASN A 34 -12.74 12.15 -18.56
C ASN A 34 -13.53 13.42 -18.96
N SER A 35 -13.25 14.57 -18.32
CA SER A 35 -13.92 15.85 -18.60
C SER A 35 -13.13 16.72 -19.58
N SER A 36 -13.68 17.90 -19.92
CA SER A 36 -12.96 18.94 -20.68
C SER A 36 -11.70 19.48 -19.97
N TRP A 37 -11.52 19.19 -18.68
CA TRP A 37 -10.31 19.53 -17.93
C TRP A 37 -9.26 18.40 -17.90
N GLY A 38 -9.52 17.28 -18.58
CA GLY A 38 -8.62 16.12 -18.61
C GLY A 38 -7.19 16.49 -19.03
N ASP A 39 -7.02 17.24 -20.12
CA ASP A 39 -5.69 17.65 -20.60
C ASP A 39 -4.93 18.48 -19.56
N ALA A 40 -5.60 19.44 -18.92
CA ALA A 40 -5.00 20.26 -17.87
C ALA A 40 -4.63 19.42 -16.64
N TYR A 41 -5.47 18.44 -16.29
CA TYR A 41 -5.21 17.49 -15.21
C TYR A 41 -3.97 16.63 -15.51
N TYR A 42 -3.87 16.04 -16.70
CA TYR A 42 -2.70 15.26 -17.09
C TYR A 42 -1.42 16.10 -17.15
N HIS A 43 -1.49 17.33 -17.64
CA HIS A 43 -0.35 18.26 -17.64
C HIS A 43 0.12 18.62 -16.22
N LEU A 44 -0.80 18.76 -15.27
CA LEU A 44 -0.44 19.00 -13.87
C LEU A 44 0.38 17.84 -13.30
N TRP A 45 -0.05 16.59 -13.52
CA TRP A 45 0.62 15.40 -13.02
C TRP A 45 1.99 15.15 -13.65
N HIS A 46 2.14 15.47 -14.94
CA HIS A 46 3.41 15.38 -15.67
C HIS A 46 4.22 16.69 -15.61
N MET A 47 3.88 17.60 -14.70
CA MET A 47 4.64 18.84 -14.54
C MET A 47 6.02 18.51 -13.96
N PRO A 48 7.12 18.85 -14.65
CA PRO A 48 8.46 18.56 -14.15
C PRO A 48 8.75 19.47 -12.96
N LEU A 49 9.06 18.86 -11.82
CA LEU A 49 9.46 19.53 -10.59
C LEU A 49 10.85 19.05 -10.18
N GLY A 50 11.71 20.00 -9.84
CA GLY A 50 13.05 19.67 -9.43
C GLY A 50 13.66 20.63 -8.45
N ILE A 51 14.66 20.13 -7.74
CA ILE A 51 15.49 20.88 -6.80
C ILE A 51 16.90 20.89 -7.39
N ALA A 52 17.46 22.09 -7.55
CA ALA A 52 18.84 22.31 -7.95
C ALA A 52 19.67 22.69 -6.73
N LEU A 53 20.72 21.93 -6.44
CA LEU A 53 21.71 22.23 -5.41
C LEU A 53 23.10 22.28 -6.05
N GLY A 54 23.61 23.49 -6.27
CA GLY A 54 24.87 23.69 -7.02
C GLY A 54 24.75 23.12 -8.44
N ASP A 55 25.69 22.26 -8.83
CA ASP A 55 25.69 21.59 -10.15
C ASP A 55 24.79 20.34 -10.20
N SER A 56 24.25 19.89 -9.06
CA SER A 56 23.37 18.73 -9.01
C SER A 56 21.92 19.16 -9.19
N THR A 57 21.23 18.53 -10.13
CA THR A 57 19.80 18.74 -10.38
C THR A 57 19.07 17.41 -10.24
N ILE A 58 18.02 17.41 -9.43
CA ILE A 58 17.09 16.29 -9.32
C ILE A 58 15.76 16.81 -9.85
N THR A 59 15.30 16.24 -10.96
CA THR A 59 14.02 16.58 -11.61
C THR A 59 13.20 15.33 -11.78
N MET A 60 11.95 15.38 -11.35
CA MET A 60 10.98 14.30 -11.43
C MET A 60 9.61 14.91 -11.72
N ASP A 61 8.71 14.17 -12.35
CA ASP A 61 7.34 14.65 -12.53
C ASP A 61 6.62 14.76 -11.18
N LEU A 62 5.61 15.63 -11.10
CA LEU A 62 4.80 15.80 -9.91
C LEU A 62 4.23 14.46 -9.39
N THR A 63 3.82 13.57 -10.30
CA THR A 63 3.37 12.20 -9.94
C THR A 63 4.43 11.45 -9.13
N HIS A 64 5.68 11.40 -9.60
CA HIS A 64 6.74 10.67 -8.92
C HIS A 64 7.06 11.25 -7.54
N TRP A 65 7.07 12.58 -7.40
CA TRP A 65 7.25 13.22 -6.09
C TRP A 65 6.14 12.85 -5.09
N ILE A 66 4.89 12.85 -5.56
CA ILE A 66 3.75 12.53 -4.72
C ILE A 66 3.75 11.04 -4.37
N ASP A 67 4.00 10.17 -5.33
CA ASP A 67 4.05 8.72 -5.13
C ASP A 67 5.16 8.36 -4.13
N ASP A 68 6.40 8.81 -4.34
CA ASP A 68 7.50 8.52 -3.42
C ASP A 68 7.24 9.08 -2.02
N GLY A 69 6.73 10.30 -1.92
CA GLY A 69 6.45 10.95 -0.64
C GLY A 69 5.31 10.28 0.14
N LEU A 70 4.15 10.09 -0.50
CA LEU A 70 2.98 9.48 0.14
C LEU A 70 3.19 7.99 0.40
N MET A 71 3.80 7.25 -0.53
CA MET A 71 4.07 5.82 -0.35
C MET A 71 5.10 5.59 0.76
N SER A 72 6.08 6.48 0.94
CA SER A 72 7.01 6.39 2.09
C SER A 72 6.27 6.49 3.43
N ILE A 73 5.32 7.41 3.54
CA ILE A 73 4.49 7.55 4.76
C ILE A 73 3.56 6.34 4.93
N PHE A 74 2.96 5.86 3.83
CA PHE A 74 2.11 4.68 3.82
C PHE A 74 2.87 3.44 4.31
N PHE A 75 4.03 3.14 3.73
CA PHE A 75 4.83 1.99 4.12
C PHE A 75 5.46 2.12 5.52
N LEU A 76 5.70 3.34 6.01
CA LEU A 76 6.02 3.52 7.43
C LEU A 76 4.88 3.04 8.33
N MET A 77 3.64 3.41 8.02
CA MET A 77 2.46 2.96 8.76
C MET A 77 2.28 1.44 8.67
N VAL A 78 2.41 0.87 7.47
CA VAL A 78 2.39 -0.59 7.26
C VAL A 78 3.51 -1.28 8.05
N GLY A 79 4.72 -0.72 8.08
CA GLY A 79 5.85 -1.27 8.84
C GLY A 79 5.59 -1.29 10.36
N LEU A 80 4.98 -0.23 10.90
CA LEU A 80 4.54 -0.20 12.29
C LEU A 80 3.45 -1.22 12.58
N GLU A 81 2.52 -1.41 11.64
CA GLU A 81 1.44 -2.39 11.73
C GLU A 81 1.99 -3.83 11.70
N ILE A 82 2.91 -4.15 10.78
CA ILE A 82 3.64 -5.43 10.73
C ILE A 82 4.28 -5.70 12.09
N LYS A 83 5.01 -4.71 12.64
CA LYS A 83 5.65 -4.85 13.95
C LYS A 83 4.63 -5.13 15.06
N ARG A 84 3.48 -4.46 15.05
CA ARG A 84 2.40 -4.68 16.01
C ARG A 84 1.83 -6.10 15.90
N GLU A 85 1.56 -6.57 14.69
CA GLU A 85 1.01 -7.90 14.42
C GLU A 85 1.99 -9.02 14.82
N LEU A 86 3.29 -8.81 14.62
CA LEU A 86 4.34 -9.75 15.02
C LEU A 86 4.52 -9.83 16.54
N VAL A 87 4.31 -8.73 17.28
CA VAL A 87 4.52 -8.73 18.74
C VAL A 87 3.28 -9.18 19.50
N CYS A 88 2.09 -8.70 19.10
CA CYS A 88 0.85 -8.88 19.88
C CYS A 88 -0.34 -9.39 19.05
N GLY A 89 -0.22 -9.52 17.73
CA GLY A 89 -1.35 -9.78 16.85
C GLY A 89 -1.44 -11.22 16.32
N GLU A 90 -2.04 -11.37 15.14
CA GLU A 90 -2.27 -12.66 14.49
C GLU A 90 -1.00 -13.24 13.85
N LEU A 91 0.06 -12.43 13.68
CA LEU A 91 1.37 -12.90 13.22
C LEU A 91 2.33 -13.26 14.36
N SER A 92 1.90 -13.17 15.63
CA SER A 92 2.75 -13.35 16.81
C SER A 92 3.23 -14.77 17.08
N SER A 93 2.58 -15.78 16.49
CA SER A 93 2.96 -17.18 16.64
C SER A 93 2.80 -17.89 15.31
N VAL A 94 3.65 -18.88 15.05
CA VAL A 94 3.63 -19.66 13.79
C VAL A 94 2.25 -20.27 13.55
N GLN A 95 1.57 -20.76 14.60
CA GLN A 95 0.25 -21.36 14.47
C GLN A 95 -0.79 -20.35 13.97
N LYS A 96 -0.82 -19.14 14.53
CA LYS A 96 -1.74 -18.08 14.08
C LYS A 96 -1.35 -17.52 12.71
N ALA A 97 -0.05 -17.29 12.49
CA ALA A 97 0.48 -16.70 11.28
C ALA A 97 0.34 -17.62 10.05
N SER A 98 0.32 -18.94 10.26
CA SER A 98 0.28 -19.92 9.19
C SER A 98 -0.87 -19.69 8.20
N PHE A 99 -2.08 -19.39 8.72
CA PHE A 99 -3.25 -19.23 7.87
C PHE A 99 -3.22 -17.92 7.05
N PRO A 100 -3.02 -16.72 7.64
CA PRO A 100 -2.85 -15.49 6.87
C PRO A 100 -1.70 -15.53 5.87
N VAL A 101 -0.54 -16.10 6.25
CA VAL A 101 0.63 -16.13 5.37
C VAL A 101 0.40 -17.04 4.17
N VAL A 102 -0.17 -18.23 4.35
CA VAL A 102 -0.49 -19.12 3.23
C VAL A 102 -1.58 -18.51 2.34
N ALA A 103 -2.59 -17.87 2.94
CA ALA A 103 -3.64 -17.20 2.20
C ALA A 103 -3.10 -16.02 1.37
N ALA A 104 -2.21 -15.20 1.93
CA ALA A 104 -1.56 -14.10 1.23
C ALA A 104 -0.66 -14.61 0.10
N MET A 105 0.21 -15.60 0.37
CA MET A 105 1.06 -16.20 -0.69
C MET A 105 0.22 -16.76 -1.85
N GLY A 106 -0.89 -17.44 -1.56
CA GLY A 106 -1.82 -17.89 -2.60
C GLY A 106 -2.48 -16.73 -3.34
N GLY A 107 -2.91 -15.71 -2.59
CA GLY A 107 -3.48 -14.46 -3.09
C GLY A 107 -2.54 -13.66 -3.99
N MET A 108 -1.23 -13.77 -3.79
CA MET A 108 -0.21 -13.13 -4.62
C MET A 108 0.16 -13.98 -5.84
N LEU A 109 0.51 -15.24 -5.60
CA LEU A 109 1.09 -16.12 -6.61
C LEU A 109 0.08 -16.48 -7.70
N ILE A 110 -1.18 -16.74 -7.33
CA ILE A 110 -2.18 -17.18 -8.30
C ILE A 110 -2.49 -16.06 -9.32
N PRO A 111 -2.81 -14.81 -8.92
CA PRO A 111 -3.03 -13.72 -9.87
C PRO A 111 -1.79 -13.39 -10.72
N ALA A 112 -0.59 -13.44 -10.13
CA ALA A 112 0.66 -13.23 -10.86
C ALA A 112 0.87 -14.29 -11.95
N LEU A 113 0.68 -15.58 -11.63
CA LEU A 113 0.81 -16.68 -12.58
C LEU A 113 -0.25 -16.61 -13.69
N ILE A 114 -1.49 -16.25 -13.34
CA ILE A 114 -2.54 -16.01 -14.33
C ILE A 114 -2.11 -14.91 -15.28
N TYR A 115 -1.62 -13.78 -14.77
CA TYR A 115 -1.16 -12.66 -15.60
C TYR A 115 -0.05 -13.08 -16.58
N VAL A 116 0.98 -13.77 -16.09
CA VAL A 116 2.10 -14.25 -16.93
C VAL A 116 1.60 -15.24 -17.99
N GLY A 117 0.66 -16.13 -17.64
CA GLY A 117 0.07 -17.08 -18.59
C GLY A 117 -0.69 -16.41 -19.74
N PHE A 118 -1.32 -15.26 -19.49
CA PHE A 118 -2.03 -14.49 -20.51
C PHE A 118 -1.16 -13.45 -21.24
N ASN A 119 -0.08 -12.96 -20.61
CA ASN A 119 0.75 -11.86 -21.12
C ASN A 119 2.20 -12.30 -21.34
N THR A 120 2.41 -13.24 -22.26
CA THR A 120 3.74 -13.79 -22.55
C THR A 120 4.72 -12.75 -23.11
N ASP A 121 4.21 -11.71 -23.78
CA ASP A 121 5.03 -10.66 -24.39
C ASP A 121 5.50 -9.61 -23.39
N ASN A 122 4.83 -9.48 -22.24
CA ASN A 122 5.20 -8.56 -21.17
C ASN A 122 4.98 -9.20 -19.79
N PRO A 123 5.79 -10.21 -19.42
CA PRO A 123 5.60 -10.94 -18.18
C PRO A 123 5.91 -10.07 -16.95
N LEU A 124 6.69 -8.98 -17.10
CA LEU A 124 7.07 -8.09 -16.02
C LEU A 124 5.90 -7.31 -15.43
N GLY A 125 4.71 -7.31 -16.02
CA GLY A 125 3.52 -6.70 -15.39
C GLY A 125 2.88 -7.54 -14.27
N PHE A 126 3.44 -8.69 -13.90
CA PHE A 126 2.82 -9.62 -12.94
C PHE A 126 2.64 -9.04 -11.52
N GLY A 127 3.41 -8.02 -11.15
CA GLY A 127 3.25 -7.33 -9.87
C GLY A 127 1.96 -6.51 -9.75
N ILE A 128 1.36 -6.12 -10.88
CA ILE A 128 0.12 -5.31 -10.90
C ILE A 128 -1.07 -6.04 -10.23
N PRO A 129 -1.44 -7.28 -10.62
CA PRO A 129 -2.57 -8.00 -10.01
C PRO A 129 -2.26 -8.58 -8.62
N MET A 130 -1.03 -8.41 -8.13
CA MET A 130 -0.59 -8.98 -6.87
C MET A 130 -1.00 -8.12 -5.67
N ALA A 131 -1.08 -6.80 -5.84
CA ALA A 131 -1.33 -5.87 -4.74
C ALA A 131 -2.82 -5.74 -4.40
N THR A 132 -3.13 -5.68 -3.09
CA THR A 132 -4.48 -5.46 -2.57
C THR A 132 -4.58 -4.15 -1.79
N ASP A 133 -5.49 -3.25 -2.17
CA ASP A 133 -5.74 -2.02 -1.39
C ASP A 133 -6.55 -2.31 -0.11
N ILE A 134 -5.86 -2.37 1.03
CA ILE A 134 -6.44 -2.60 2.35
C ILE A 134 -7.47 -1.53 2.76
N ALA A 135 -7.23 -0.27 2.42
CA ALA A 135 -8.10 0.83 2.83
C ALA A 135 -9.45 0.73 2.12
N PHE A 136 -9.42 0.35 0.83
CA PHE A 136 -10.63 0.08 0.08
C PHE A 136 -11.34 -1.18 0.55
N ALA A 137 -10.61 -2.28 0.75
CA ALA A 137 -11.18 -3.56 1.19
C ALA A 137 -11.84 -3.46 2.57
N LEU A 138 -11.19 -2.82 3.54
CA LEU A 138 -11.77 -2.54 4.85
C LEU A 138 -12.93 -1.55 4.74
N GLY A 139 -12.81 -0.49 3.94
CA GLY A 139 -13.88 0.47 3.71
C GLY A 139 -15.19 -0.20 3.30
N ILE A 140 -15.14 -1.09 2.31
CA ILE A 140 -16.32 -1.87 1.86
C ILE A 140 -16.81 -2.81 2.96
N LEU A 141 -15.90 -3.53 3.62
CA LEU A 141 -16.25 -4.48 4.67
C LEU A 141 -16.97 -3.79 5.86
N MET A 142 -16.68 -2.52 6.08
CA MET A 142 -17.30 -1.70 7.11
C MET A 142 -18.67 -1.14 6.72
N LEU A 143 -18.91 -0.89 5.44
CA LEU A 143 -20.25 -0.54 4.93
C LEU A 143 -21.27 -1.67 5.18
N LEU A 144 -20.82 -2.92 5.23
CA LEU A 144 -21.65 -4.07 5.61
C LEU A 144 -22.03 -4.07 7.12
N GLY A 145 -21.46 -3.17 7.91
CA GLY A 145 -21.85 -2.87 9.28
C GLY A 145 -21.69 -4.06 10.24
N LYS A 146 -22.78 -4.38 10.96
CA LYS A 146 -22.81 -5.44 11.98
C LYS A 146 -22.88 -6.85 11.40
N ARG A 147 -23.04 -7.01 10.08
CA ARG A 147 -23.18 -8.33 9.44
C ARG A 147 -21.86 -9.09 9.34
N VAL A 148 -20.74 -8.40 9.46
CA VAL A 148 -19.41 -8.99 9.34
C VAL A 148 -18.85 -9.29 10.72
N ASN A 149 -18.41 -10.53 10.92
CA ASN A 149 -17.72 -10.96 12.14
C ASN A 149 -16.41 -10.17 12.30
N PRO A 150 -16.13 -9.58 13.49
CA PRO A 150 -14.86 -8.90 13.77
C PRO A 150 -13.62 -9.73 13.43
N ALA A 151 -13.67 -11.06 13.56
CA ALA A 151 -12.56 -11.94 13.20
C ALA A 151 -12.18 -11.87 11.71
N ILE A 152 -13.14 -11.64 10.82
CA ILE A 152 -12.87 -11.48 9.37
C ILE A 152 -12.11 -10.17 9.11
N LYS A 153 -12.42 -9.11 9.86
CA LYS A 153 -11.73 -7.82 9.74
C LYS A 153 -10.27 -7.95 10.15
N LEU A 154 -10.03 -8.58 11.31
CA LEU A 154 -8.68 -8.89 11.81
C LEU A 154 -7.90 -9.77 10.84
N PHE A 155 -8.54 -10.82 10.30
CA PHE A 155 -7.93 -11.68 9.30
C PHE A 155 -7.56 -10.90 8.03
N LEU A 156 -8.46 -10.05 7.52
CA LEU A 156 -8.21 -9.26 6.31
C LEU A 156 -7.04 -8.27 6.51
N VAL A 157 -6.95 -7.64 7.69
CA VAL A 157 -5.80 -6.80 8.04
C VAL A 157 -4.51 -7.62 8.01
N ALA A 158 -4.47 -8.78 8.66
CA ALA A 158 -3.28 -9.63 8.69
C ALA A 158 -2.89 -10.14 7.29
N LEU A 159 -3.87 -10.52 6.46
CA LEU A 159 -3.64 -10.94 5.08
C LEU A 159 -3.04 -9.80 4.25
N ALA A 160 -3.63 -8.62 4.31
CA ALA A 160 -3.18 -7.45 3.55
C ALA A 160 -1.79 -6.99 3.98
N VAL A 161 -1.48 -7.06 5.27
CA VAL A 161 -0.14 -6.74 5.79
C VAL A 161 0.94 -7.67 5.22
N VAL A 162 0.65 -8.97 5.08
CA VAL A 162 1.58 -9.93 4.46
C VAL A 162 1.69 -9.70 2.95
N ASP A 163 0.55 -9.42 2.30
CA ASP A 163 0.46 -9.10 0.87
C ASP A 163 1.31 -7.86 0.51
N ASP A 164 1.16 -6.77 1.26
CA ASP A 164 1.91 -5.52 1.10
C ASP A 164 3.41 -5.71 1.30
N LEU A 165 3.82 -6.47 2.33
CA LEU A 165 5.23 -6.81 2.54
C LEU A 165 5.79 -7.60 1.35
N GLY A 166 5.00 -8.55 0.85
CA GLY A 166 5.34 -9.33 -0.33
C GLY A 166 5.47 -8.45 -1.58
N ALA A 167 4.54 -7.52 -1.79
CA ALA A 167 4.57 -6.54 -2.87
C ALA A 167 5.81 -5.66 -2.84
N VAL A 168 6.16 -5.10 -1.68
CA VAL A 168 7.39 -4.30 -1.53
C VAL A 168 8.63 -5.13 -1.86
N LEU A 169 8.70 -6.38 -1.40
CA LEU A 169 9.83 -7.26 -1.69
C LEU A 169 9.95 -7.55 -3.19
N VAL A 170 8.83 -7.80 -3.87
CA VAL A 170 8.81 -7.99 -5.32
C VAL A 170 9.24 -6.72 -6.05
N VAL A 171 8.73 -5.54 -5.67
CA VAL A 171 9.15 -4.25 -6.23
C VAL A 171 10.66 -4.06 -6.05
N ALA A 172 11.16 -4.27 -4.83
CA ALA A 172 12.57 -4.09 -4.51
C ALA A 172 13.50 -5.06 -5.26
N VAL A 173 13.12 -6.32 -5.46
CA VAL A 173 14.00 -7.35 -6.06
C VAL A 173 13.86 -7.44 -7.57
N VAL A 174 12.64 -7.27 -8.11
CA VAL A 174 12.33 -7.53 -9.53
C VAL A 174 12.36 -6.25 -10.36
N TYR A 175 11.89 -5.13 -9.80
CA TYR A 175 11.74 -3.87 -10.55
C TYR A 175 12.88 -2.87 -10.32
N THR A 176 13.81 -3.17 -9.41
CA THR A 176 14.99 -2.33 -9.18
C THR A 176 16.07 -2.63 -10.20
N ASN A 177 16.28 -1.70 -11.13
CA ASN A 177 17.29 -1.84 -12.18
C ASN A 177 18.69 -1.40 -11.74
N GLU A 178 18.78 -0.39 -10.86
CA GLU A 178 20.05 0.19 -10.43
C GLU A 178 20.09 0.33 -8.91
N ILE A 179 21.17 -0.16 -8.29
CA ILE A 179 21.45 0.04 -6.87
C ILE A 179 22.70 0.90 -6.75
N ASN A 180 22.52 2.17 -6.38
CA ASN A 180 23.65 3.06 -6.13
C ASN A 180 24.22 2.83 -4.72
N SER A 181 25.46 2.36 -4.66
CA SER A 181 26.14 2.03 -3.41
C SER A 181 26.33 3.22 -2.47
N ILE A 182 26.39 4.45 -3.01
CA ILE A 182 26.54 5.67 -2.21
C ILE A 182 25.26 5.93 -1.40
N TYR A 183 24.08 5.75 -2.00
CA TYR A 183 22.80 5.89 -1.29
C TYR A 183 22.63 4.84 -0.20
N PHE A 184 23.15 3.62 -0.42
CA PHE A 184 23.15 2.59 0.63
C PHE A 184 24.00 2.98 1.84
N LEU A 185 25.17 3.61 1.60
CA LEU A 185 26.01 4.16 2.67
C LEU A 185 25.29 5.27 3.44
N HIS A 186 24.63 6.20 2.73
CA HIS A 186 23.85 7.26 3.37
C HIS A 186 22.72 6.69 4.23
N ALA A 187 21.97 5.71 3.72
CA ALA A 187 20.92 5.03 4.47
C ALA A 187 21.47 4.36 5.75
N GLY A 188 22.59 3.64 5.65
CA GLY A 188 23.25 3.00 6.79
C GLY A 188 23.72 4.00 7.85
N LEU A 189 24.28 5.14 7.43
CA LEU A 189 24.67 6.22 8.34
C LEU A 189 23.47 6.83 9.05
N THR A 190 22.39 7.13 8.32
CA THR A 190 21.16 7.66 8.94
C THR A 190 20.55 6.69 9.94
N TYR A 191 20.53 5.40 9.62
CA TYR A 191 20.03 4.37 10.51
C TYR A 191 20.88 4.22 11.78
N ALA A 192 22.21 4.36 11.68
CA ALA A 192 23.09 4.29 12.84
C ALA A 192 22.95 5.50 13.78
N ILE A 193 22.43 6.63 13.29
CA ILE A 193 22.18 7.85 14.08
C ILE A 193 20.84 7.79 14.81
N LEU A 194 19.85 7.08 14.26
CA LEU A 194 18.51 6.89 14.83
C LEU A 194 18.52 5.85 15.97
#